data_AF-A0A7W0MWG4-F1
#
_entry.id   AF-A0A7W0MWG4-F1
#
_cell.length_a   1.000
_cell.length_b   1.000
_cell.length_c   1.000
_cell.angle_alpha   90.00
_cell.angle_beta   90.00
_cell.angle_gamma   90.00
#
_symmetry.space_group_name_H-M   'P 1'
#
loop_
_entity.id
_entity.type
_entity.pdbx_description
1 polymer ?
#
loop_
_entity_poly.entity_id
_entity_poly.type
_entity_poly.pdbx_seq_one_letter_code
_entity_poly.pdbx_strand_id
1 'polypeptide(L)'
;AAVRAGEERAIEELGLPAREADQRARRAGRGAERDELLAALEELASWYRDLVVVASGAESAVIHFDRLPELREDATRERMLGAERACEAVRETWRLLEELNLNPGLALQALLIRLRRELAGTVPVPA
;
A
#
# COMPACT_ATOMS: atom_id res chain seq x y z
N ALA A 1 2.06 -15.40 11.11
CA ALA A 1 2.38 -16.63 11.87
C ALA A 1 1.70 -16.65 13.25
N ALA A 2 1.83 -15.59 14.06
CA ALA A 2 1.22 -15.54 15.40
C ALA A 2 -0.32 -15.59 15.40
N VAL A 3 -0.99 -14.96 14.42
CA VAL A 3 -2.47 -14.98 14.28
C VAL A 3 -2.99 -16.40 14.04
N ARG A 4 -2.43 -17.13 13.06
CA ARG A 4 -2.79 -18.53 12.79
C ARG A 4 -2.59 -19.44 14.01
N ALA A 5 -1.47 -19.28 14.72
CA ALA A 5 -1.17 -20.09 15.91
C ALA A 5 -2.05 -19.77 17.13
N GLY A 6 -2.63 -18.56 17.20
CA GLY A 6 -3.63 -18.20 18.21
C GLY A 6 -5.02 -18.74 17.87
N GLU A 7 -5.36 -18.76 16.58
CA GLU A 7 -6.65 -19.28 16.11
C GLU A 7 -6.72 -20.81 16.09
N GLU A 8 -5.62 -21.49 15.77
CA GLU A 8 -5.53 -22.94 15.89
C GLU A 8 -5.86 -23.41 17.32
N ARG A 9 -5.35 -22.69 18.34
CA ARG A 9 -5.68 -22.95 19.74
C ARG A 9 -7.14 -22.67 20.07
N ALA A 10 -7.69 -21.57 19.57
CA ALA A 10 -9.11 -21.24 19.78
C ALA A 10 -10.05 -22.25 19.09
N ILE A 11 -9.67 -22.77 17.93
CA ILE A 11 -10.40 -23.81 17.20
C ILE A 11 -10.37 -25.13 17.97
N GLU A 12 -9.20 -25.50 18.53
CA GLU A 12 -9.03 -26.69 19.36
C GLU A 12 -9.88 -26.60 20.65
N GLU A 13 -9.91 -25.44 21.30
CA GLU A 13 -10.75 -25.17 22.49
C GLU A 13 -12.25 -25.17 22.20
N LEU A 14 -12.68 -24.76 21.00
CA LEU A 14 -14.10 -24.70 20.61
C LEU A 14 -14.68 -26.04 20.16
N GLY A 15 -13.86 -27.07 19.93
CA GLY A 15 -14.33 -28.40 19.51
C GLY A 15 -15.14 -28.42 18.21
N LEU A 16 -14.86 -27.49 17.29
CA LEU A 16 -15.66 -27.31 16.07
C LEU A 16 -15.50 -28.49 15.10
N PRO A 17 -16.55 -28.83 14.32
CA PRO A 17 -16.42 -29.73 13.18
C PRO A 17 -15.34 -29.23 12.21
N ALA A 18 -14.53 -30.15 11.65
CA ALA A 18 -13.37 -29.82 10.81
C ALA A 18 -13.67 -28.83 9.67
N ARG A 19 -14.89 -28.86 9.10
CA ARG A 19 -15.32 -27.92 8.07
C ARG A 19 -15.55 -26.49 8.57
N GLU A 20 -16.00 -26.32 9.81
CA GLU A 20 -16.24 -25.00 10.40
C GLU A 20 -14.93 -24.37 10.89
N ALA A 21 -14.03 -25.20 11.44
CA ALA A 21 -12.66 -24.85 11.74
C ALA A 21 -11.89 -24.32 10.51
N ASP A 22 -11.91 -25.07 9.39
CA ASP A 22 -11.25 -24.68 8.14
C ASP A 22 -11.84 -23.37 7.57
N GLN A 23 -13.17 -23.20 7.59
CA GLN A 23 -13.80 -21.96 7.14
C GLN A 23 -13.44 -20.74 8.02
N ARG A 24 -13.24 -20.94 9.32
CA ARG A 24 -12.81 -19.87 10.24
C ARG A 24 -11.36 -19.48 9.99
N ALA A 25 -10.45 -20.45 9.94
CA ALA A 25 -9.03 -20.21 9.65
C ALA A 25 -8.84 -19.50 8.29
N ARG A 26 -9.61 -19.89 7.27
CA ARG A 26 -9.58 -19.22 5.95
C ARG A 26 -10.07 -17.78 6.00
N ARG A 27 -11.08 -17.45 6.82
CA ARG A 27 -11.59 -16.08 6.95
C ARG A 27 -10.57 -15.17 7.63
N ALA A 28 -9.94 -15.65 8.68
CA ALA A 28 -8.94 -14.90 9.38
C ALA A 28 -7.63 -14.76 8.61
N GLY A 29 -7.21 -15.80 7.88
CA GLY A 29 -6.11 -15.70 6.92
C GLY A 29 -6.35 -14.60 5.90
N ARG A 30 -7.55 -14.54 5.31
CA ARG A 30 -7.93 -13.46 4.39
C ARG A 30 -7.98 -12.08 5.05
N GLY A 31 -8.41 -12.00 6.32
CA GLY A 31 -8.38 -10.76 7.09
C GLY A 31 -6.96 -10.23 7.26
N ALA A 32 -6.04 -11.09 7.73
CA ALA A 32 -4.65 -10.72 7.92
C ALA A 32 -3.95 -10.31 6.61
N GLU A 33 -4.21 -11.02 5.50
CA GLU A 33 -3.68 -10.65 4.18
C GLU A 33 -4.21 -9.29 3.70
N ARG A 34 -5.48 -8.98 3.97
CA ARG A 34 -6.08 -7.68 3.64
C ARG A 34 -5.44 -6.57 4.48
N ASP A 35 -5.29 -6.78 5.78
CA ASP A 35 -4.72 -5.78 6.68
C ASP A 35 -3.25 -5.48 6.31
N GLU A 36 -2.47 -6.51 5.96
CA GLU A 36 -1.10 -6.34 5.48
C GLU A 36 -1.03 -5.55 4.17
N LEU A 37 -1.95 -5.82 3.23
CA LEU A 37 -2.04 -5.06 1.98
C LEU A 37 -2.39 -3.58 2.22
N LEU A 38 -3.33 -3.30 3.11
CA LEU A 38 -3.72 -1.94 3.45
C LEU A 38 -2.58 -1.18 4.13
N ALA A 39 -1.84 -1.82 5.04
CA ALA A 39 -0.64 -1.24 5.63
C ALA A 39 0.42 -0.93 4.57
N ALA A 40 0.65 -1.84 3.61
CA ALA A 40 1.60 -1.60 2.52
C ALA A 40 1.20 -0.44 1.60
N LEU A 41 -0.10 -0.26 1.33
CA LEU A 41 -0.61 0.89 0.58
C LEU A 41 -0.47 2.20 1.36
N GLU A 42 -0.69 2.20 2.67
CA GLU A 42 -0.46 3.37 3.52
C GLU A 42 1.01 3.79 3.52
N GLU A 43 1.92 2.82 3.69
CA GLU A 43 3.37 3.03 3.59
C GLU A 43 3.74 3.64 2.23
N LEU A 44 3.27 3.04 1.13
CA LEU A 44 3.52 3.54 -0.23
C LEU A 44 2.99 4.97 -0.45
N ALA A 45 1.82 5.29 0.09
CA ALA A 45 1.27 6.64 0.04
C ALA A 45 2.14 7.63 0.82
N SER A 46 2.66 7.22 1.98
CA SER A 46 3.55 8.06 2.81
C SER A 46 4.90 8.29 2.12
N TRP A 47 5.43 7.31 1.39
CA TRP A 47 6.64 7.45 0.58
C TRP A 47 6.47 8.52 -0.51
N TYR A 48 5.40 8.45 -1.31
CA TYR A 48 5.14 9.46 -2.34
C TYR A 48 4.89 10.85 -1.76
N ARG A 49 4.27 10.94 -0.58
CA ARG A 49 4.12 12.20 0.15
C ARG A 49 5.48 12.76 0.54
N ASP A 50 6.42 11.93 1.00
CA ASP A 50 7.76 12.39 1.37
C ASP A 50 8.55 12.90 0.18
N LEU A 51 8.39 12.33 -1.03
CA LEU A 51 8.96 12.91 -2.25
C LEU A 51 8.45 14.33 -2.50
N VAL A 52 7.15 14.59 -2.31
CA VAL A 52 6.58 15.95 -2.44
C VAL A 52 7.17 16.89 -1.39
N VAL A 53 7.29 16.42 -0.15
CA VAL A 53 7.83 17.21 0.98
C VAL A 53 9.29 17.58 0.75
N VAL A 54 10.15 16.63 0.37
CA VAL A 54 11.56 16.89 0.05
C VAL A 54 11.66 17.84 -1.14
N ALA A 55 10.90 17.61 -2.22
CA ALA A 55 10.93 18.47 -3.40
C ALA A 55 10.45 19.92 -3.09
N SER A 56 9.62 20.09 -2.06
CA SER A 56 9.16 21.41 -1.58
C SER A 56 10.15 22.10 -0.63
N GLY A 57 11.23 21.41 -0.21
CA GLY A 57 12.22 21.91 0.74
C GLY A 57 11.83 21.76 2.21
N ALA A 58 10.77 21.01 2.51
CA ALA A 58 10.23 20.84 3.86
C ALA A 58 10.73 19.55 4.55
N GLU A 59 12.01 19.21 4.39
CA GLU A 59 12.58 17.93 4.83
C GLU A 59 12.37 17.63 6.33
N SER A 60 12.24 18.67 7.17
CA SER A 60 11.91 18.50 8.59
C SER A 60 10.57 17.79 8.85
N ALA A 61 9.71 17.70 7.84
CA ALA A 61 8.40 17.07 7.93
C ALA A 61 8.38 15.64 7.34
N VAL A 62 9.50 15.11 6.85
CA VAL A 62 9.62 13.76 6.25
C VAL A 62 9.38 12.67 7.30
N ILE A 63 8.62 11.64 6.93
CA ILE A 63 8.34 10.48 7.80
C ILE A 63 9.53 9.51 7.75
N HIS A 64 10.03 9.19 6.55
CA HIS A 64 11.17 8.28 6.33
C HIS A 64 12.50 9.02 6.41
N PHE A 65 12.77 9.66 7.55
CA PHE A 65 13.97 10.49 7.72
C PHE A 65 15.28 9.68 7.58
N ASP A 66 15.24 8.38 7.87
CA ASP A 66 16.34 7.43 7.70
C ASP A 66 16.64 7.13 6.22
N ARG A 67 15.71 7.47 5.31
CA ARG A 67 15.80 7.32 3.85
C ARG A 67 15.89 8.66 3.11
N LEU A 68 16.26 9.73 3.80
CA LEU A 68 16.45 11.05 3.19
C LEU A 68 17.43 11.05 2.00
N PRO A 69 18.57 10.32 2.03
CA PRO A 69 19.45 10.25 0.88
C PRO A 69 18.73 9.73 -0.38
N GLU A 70 17.99 8.64 -0.27
CA GLU A 70 17.23 8.02 -1.36
C GLU A 70 16.10 8.95 -1.83
N LEU A 71 15.36 9.56 -0.91
CA LEU A 71 14.28 10.50 -1.25
C LEU A 71 14.80 11.71 -2.02
N ARG A 72 15.97 12.26 -1.67
CA ARG A 72 16.57 13.42 -2.34
C ARG A 72 16.94 13.14 -3.81
N GLU A 73 17.28 11.90 -4.15
CA GLU A 73 17.60 11.51 -5.53
C GLU A 73 16.37 11.61 -6.45
N ASP A 74 15.19 11.30 -5.92
CA ASP A 74 13.94 11.25 -6.69
C ASP A 74 13.05 12.49 -6.54
N ALA A 75 13.21 13.26 -5.46
CA ALA A 75 12.36 14.39 -5.10
C ALA A 75 12.71 15.69 -5.87
N THR A 76 12.59 15.65 -7.20
CA THR A 76 12.79 16.84 -8.05
C THR A 76 11.50 17.63 -8.24
N ARG A 77 11.60 18.92 -8.55
CA ARG A 77 10.41 19.77 -8.80
C ARG A 77 9.62 19.30 -10.02
N GLU A 78 10.29 18.77 -11.04
CA GLU A 78 9.69 18.26 -12.26
C GLU A 78 8.85 17.00 -11.99
N ARG A 79 9.25 16.20 -11.00
CA ARG A 79 8.57 14.95 -10.62
C ARG A 79 7.53 15.13 -9.51
N MET A 80 7.54 16.29 -8.83
CA MET A 80 6.65 16.59 -7.69
C MET A 80 5.17 16.37 -8.01
N LEU A 81 4.67 16.88 -9.14
CA LEU A 81 3.26 16.71 -9.50
C LEU A 81 2.88 15.25 -9.75
N GLY A 82 3.80 14.47 -10.35
CA GLY A 82 3.62 13.03 -10.53
C GLY A 82 3.58 12.28 -9.20
N ALA A 83 4.43 12.66 -8.24
CA ALA A 83 4.45 12.09 -6.90
C ALA A 83 3.17 12.44 -6.10
N GLU A 84 2.67 13.67 -6.21
CA GLU A 84 1.39 14.07 -5.60
C GLU A 84 0.23 13.21 -6.11
N ARG A 85 0.08 13.08 -7.44
CA ARG A 85 -0.97 12.27 -8.05
C ARG A 85 -0.82 10.77 -7.77
N ALA A 86 0.43 10.30 -7.67
CA ALA A 86 0.72 8.93 -7.25
C ALA A 86 0.24 8.69 -5.80
N CYS A 87 0.55 9.61 -4.88
CA CYS A 87 0.08 9.54 -3.50
C CYS A 87 -1.46 9.49 -3.43
N GLU A 88 -2.14 10.37 -4.17
CA GLU A 88 -3.61 10.37 -4.24
C GLU A 88 -4.17 9.06 -4.81
N ALA A 89 -3.59 8.53 -5.89
CA ALA A 89 -4.00 7.27 -6.49
C ALA A 89 -3.87 6.08 -5.52
N VAL A 90 -2.80 6.04 -4.72
CA VAL A 90 -2.60 4.99 -3.72
C VAL A 90 -3.63 5.13 -2.60
N ARG A 91 -3.85 6.35 -2.08
CA ARG A 91 -4.84 6.61 -1.01
C ARG A 91 -6.26 6.28 -1.44
N GLU A 92 -6.61 6.56 -2.69
CA GLU A 92 -7.92 6.20 -3.24
C GLU A 92 -8.04 4.67 -3.38
N THR A 93 -7.01 3.98 -3.85
CA THR A 93 -7.02 2.51 -3.93
C THR A 93 -7.14 1.87 -2.54
N TRP A 94 -6.43 2.41 -1.54
CA TRP A 94 -6.57 2.01 -0.14
C TRP A 94 -8.01 2.16 0.33
N ARG A 95 -8.64 3.33 0.11
CA ARG A 95 -10.02 3.61 0.52
C ARG A 95 -11.00 2.63 -0.12
N LEU A 96 -10.85 2.40 -1.43
CA LEU A 96 -11.71 1.47 -2.16
C LEU A 96 -11.56 0.02 -1.69
N LEU A 97 -10.36 -0.42 -1.31
CA LEU A 97 -10.13 -1.76 -0.74
C LEU A 97 -10.62 -1.89 0.71
N GLU A 98 -10.57 -0.78 1.46
CA GLU A 98 -11.08 -0.73 2.83
C GLU A 98 -12.61 -0.78 2.84
N GLU A 99 -13.25 0.09 2.06
CA GLU A 99 -14.70 0.30 2.10
C GLU A 99 -15.49 -0.70 1.24
N LEU A 100 -14.89 -1.25 0.18
CA LEU A 100 -15.57 -2.12 -0.77
C LEU A 100 -14.92 -3.50 -0.83
N ASN A 101 -15.73 -4.52 -1.12
CA ASN A 101 -15.24 -5.89 -1.31
C ASN A 101 -14.67 -6.09 -2.73
N LEU A 102 -13.62 -5.34 -3.07
CA LEU A 102 -12.95 -5.43 -4.37
C LEU A 102 -12.03 -6.65 -4.46
N ASN A 103 -11.72 -7.06 -5.69
CA ASN A 103 -10.63 -8.00 -5.94
C ASN A 103 -9.28 -7.28 -5.77
N PRO A 104 -8.44 -7.66 -4.79
CA PRO A 104 -7.19 -6.94 -4.52
C PRO A 104 -6.19 -6.99 -5.67
N GLY A 105 -6.09 -8.13 -6.37
CA GLY A 105 -5.18 -8.29 -7.49
C GLY A 105 -5.51 -7.36 -8.65
N LEU A 106 -6.80 -7.19 -8.97
CA LEU A 106 -7.23 -6.28 -10.02
C LEU A 106 -7.04 -4.81 -9.62
N ALA A 107 -7.35 -4.46 -8.37
CA ALA A 107 -7.14 -3.12 -7.84
C ALA A 107 -5.65 -2.72 -7.92
N LEU A 108 -4.74 -3.61 -7.54
CA LEU A 108 -3.30 -3.40 -7.65
C LEU A 108 -2.82 -3.25 -9.10
N GLN A 109 -3.32 -4.06 -10.03
CA GLN A 109 -2.97 -3.91 -11.45
C GLN A 109 -3.40 -2.53 -11.99
N ALA A 110 -4.61 -2.10 -11.66
CA ALA A 110 -5.11 -0.78 -12.05
C ALA A 110 -4.27 0.35 -11.43
N LEU A 111 -3.92 0.24 -10.14
CA LEU A 111 -3.05 1.17 -9.45
C LEU A 111 -1.67 1.26 -10.12
N LEU A 112 -1.01 0.13 -10.38
CA LEU A 112 0.33 0.12 -10.99
C LEU A 112 0.35 0.72 -12.40
N ILE A 113 -0.70 0.49 -13.20
CA ILE A 113 -0.86 1.13 -14.52
C ILE A 113 -0.99 2.65 -14.36
N ARG A 114 -1.76 3.12 -13.36
CA ARG A 114 -1.93 4.55 -13.08
C ARG A 114 -0.62 5.17 -12.57
N LEU A 115 0.04 4.53 -11.60
CA LEU A 115 1.34 4.98 -11.07
C LEU A 115 2.38 5.12 -12.16
N ARG A 116 2.47 4.14 -13.07
CA ARG A 116 3.38 4.24 -14.22
C ARG A 116 3.11 5.48 -15.07
N ARG A 117 1.85 5.87 -15.27
CA ARG A 117 1.49 7.07 -16.05
C ARG A 117 1.85 8.36 -15.30
N GLU A 118 1.54 8.45 -14.02
CA GLU A 118 1.83 9.66 -13.23
C GLU A 118 3.33 9.87 -13.01
N LEU A 119 4.08 8.78 -12.82
CA LEU A 119 5.52 8.83 -12.54
C LEU A 119 6.40 8.87 -13.78
N ALA A 120 5.87 8.57 -14.97
CA ALA A 120 6.66 8.60 -16.20
C ALA A 120 7.28 9.99 -16.46
N GLY A 121 6.67 11.08 -15.99
CA GLY A 121 7.05 12.43 -16.40
C GLY A 121 6.93 12.61 -17.92
N THR A 122 7.07 13.83 -18.43
CA THR A 122 7.19 14.03 -19.88
C THR A 122 8.58 13.55 -20.32
N VAL A 123 8.75 12.24 -20.53
CA VAL A 123 9.86 11.73 -21.34
C VAL A 123 9.63 12.27 -22.74
N PRO A 124 10.49 13.15 -23.29
CA PRO A 124 10.42 13.49 -24.69
C PRO A 124 10.68 12.19 -25.45
N VAL A 125 9.74 11.75 -26.27
CA VAL A 125 10.01 10.69 -27.23
C VAL A 125 11.04 11.26 -28.21
N PRO A 126 12.26 10.70 -28.33
CA PRO A 126 13.17 11.13 -29.38
C PRO A 126 12.54 10.82 -30.74
N ALA A 127 12.53 11.82 -31.61
CA ALA A 127 12.00 11.76 -32.98
C ALA A 127 12.75 10.73 -33.85
#